data_AF-A0A0D0MQC4-F1
#
_entry.id   AF-A0A0D0MQC4-F1
#
_cell.length_a   1.000
_cell.length_b   1.000
_cell.length_c   1.000
_cell.angle_alpha   90.00
_cell.angle_beta   90.00
_cell.angle_gamma   90.00
#
_symmetry.space_group_name_H-M   'P 1'
#
loop_
_entity.id
_entity.type
_entity.pdbx_description
1 polymer ?
#
loop_
_entity_poly.entity_id
_entity_poly.type
_entity_poly.pdbx_seq_one_letter_code
_entity_poly.pdbx_strand_id
1 'polypeptide(L)'
;MPGPDYFFCIAHEPPWFELPDHVEVVATGKYQADGRLNIRDSQRTIGAGSLNGDNFYPYLTGTAGSLYISELLQGRPTEGRSVCVFQYRKLISSTAIGTPATNYPFMRMLGMPFGKEQVAEVLAGYATDLLLPHPFIMGEGMLAQYAAHHHIADFLLLTRIAIDRQVLHASEITTFFGTRLFVPGGIEFGVFPCILYIGILERLRPILDEFLARHLPVEPHHGYQRRALSFFAERLTSYLLLKELGWPVSGANADGSDWELPPQNIGYMCTLSENGEYRTFGHPG
;
A
#
# COMPACT_ATOMS: atom_id res chain seq x y z
N MET A 1 -24.73 -1.68 6.60
CA MET A 1 -24.03 -0.61 5.85
C MET A 1 -23.59 -1.22 4.54
N PRO A 2 -23.70 -0.51 3.41
CA PRO A 2 -23.15 -1.01 2.15
C PRO A 2 -21.64 -1.23 2.30
N GLY A 3 -21.11 -2.29 1.69
CA GLY A 3 -19.68 -2.55 1.59
C GLY A 3 -19.04 -1.80 0.42
N PRO A 4 -17.77 -2.09 0.10
CA PRO A 4 -17.07 -1.42 -0.99
C PRO A 4 -17.80 -1.53 -2.34
N ASP A 5 -17.71 -0.48 -3.15
CA ASP A 5 -18.30 -0.46 -4.49
C ASP A 5 -17.37 -1.06 -5.54
N TYR A 6 -16.07 -0.93 -5.33
CA TYR A 6 -15.02 -1.40 -6.24
C TYR A 6 -14.04 -2.30 -5.51
N PHE A 7 -13.65 -3.41 -6.14
CA PHE A 7 -12.70 -4.36 -5.57
C PHE A 7 -11.57 -4.60 -6.56
N PHE A 8 -10.33 -4.32 -6.13
CA PHE A 8 -9.15 -4.54 -6.94
C PHE A 8 -8.14 -5.44 -6.23
N CYS A 9 -7.65 -6.43 -6.96
CA CYS A 9 -6.55 -7.28 -6.55
C CYS A 9 -5.31 -6.95 -7.41
N ILE A 10 -4.24 -6.45 -6.80
CA ILE A 10 -2.96 -6.20 -7.48
C ILE A 10 -2.15 -7.49 -7.50
N ALA A 11 -1.75 -7.93 -8.70
CA ALA A 11 -1.12 -9.23 -8.90
C ALA A 11 0.07 -9.18 -9.86
N HIS A 12 1.19 -9.81 -9.48
CA HIS A 12 2.37 -9.97 -10.33
C HIS A 12 2.64 -11.43 -10.72
N GLU A 13 1.79 -12.32 -10.23
CA GLU A 13 1.64 -13.73 -10.54
C GLU A 13 0.16 -14.09 -10.30
N PRO A 14 -0.35 -15.26 -10.74
CA PRO A 14 -1.73 -15.65 -10.49
C PRO A 14 -2.10 -15.51 -9.00
N PRO A 15 -3.25 -14.91 -8.66
CA PRO A 15 -3.74 -14.89 -7.29
C PRO A 15 -3.74 -16.29 -6.67
N TRP A 16 -3.28 -16.37 -5.43
CA TRP A 16 -3.26 -17.62 -4.66
C TRP A 16 -4.64 -17.96 -4.10
N PHE A 17 -5.59 -17.05 -4.30
CA PHE A 17 -7.00 -17.16 -4.04
C PHE A 17 -7.74 -17.41 -5.35
N GLU A 18 -8.80 -18.20 -5.32
CA GLU A 18 -9.86 -18.02 -6.31
C GLU A 18 -10.65 -16.76 -5.95
N LEU A 19 -10.72 -15.80 -6.86
CA LEU A 19 -11.35 -14.50 -6.60
C LEU A 19 -12.83 -14.51 -7.03
N PRO A 20 -13.71 -13.80 -6.30
CA PRO A 20 -15.06 -13.52 -6.76
C PRO A 20 -15.07 -12.74 -8.08
N ASP A 21 -16.11 -12.94 -8.90
CA ASP A 21 -16.19 -12.42 -10.27
C ASP A 21 -16.24 -10.89 -10.35
N HIS A 22 -16.64 -10.22 -9.26
CA HIS A 22 -16.69 -8.76 -9.17
C HIS A 22 -15.32 -8.13 -8.84
N VAL A 23 -14.29 -8.93 -8.54
CA VAL A 23 -12.95 -8.43 -8.25
C VAL A 23 -12.18 -8.25 -9.56
N GLU A 24 -11.73 -7.03 -9.80
CA GLU A 24 -10.88 -6.71 -10.94
C GLU A 24 -9.40 -6.96 -10.60
N VAL A 25 -8.74 -7.80 -11.39
CA VAL A 25 -7.33 -8.13 -11.16
C VAL A 25 -6.43 -7.22 -11.98
N VAL A 26 -5.72 -6.32 -11.30
CA VAL A 26 -4.72 -5.45 -11.91
C VAL A 26 -3.41 -6.23 -12.07
N ALA A 27 -3.11 -6.60 -13.31
CA ALA A 27 -1.93 -7.37 -13.66
C ALA A 27 -0.69 -6.47 -13.76
N THR A 28 0.39 -6.92 -13.11
CA THR A 28 1.66 -6.20 -13.00
C THR A 28 2.83 -7.13 -13.34
N GLY A 29 4.01 -6.56 -13.62
CA GLY A 29 5.21 -7.32 -13.90
C GLY A 29 5.02 -8.39 -14.99
N LYS A 30 5.44 -9.63 -14.70
CA LYS A 30 5.34 -10.77 -15.61
C LYS A 30 3.94 -11.38 -15.73
N TYR A 31 2.99 -10.98 -14.88
CA TYR A 31 1.61 -11.45 -14.94
C TYR A 31 0.75 -10.66 -15.92
N GLN A 32 1.30 -9.64 -16.57
CA GLN A 32 0.61 -8.95 -17.66
C GLN A 32 0.45 -9.87 -18.87
N ALA A 33 -0.72 -9.82 -19.51
CA ALA A 33 -1.02 -10.58 -20.72
C ALA A 33 -2.19 -9.93 -21.49
N ASP A 34 -2.31 -10.25 -22.77
CA ASP A 34 -3.44 -9.76 -23.58
C ASP A 34 -4.77 -10.23 -22.98
N GLY A 35 -5.75 -9.33 -22.92
CA GLY A 35 -7.05 -9.58 -22.30
C GLY A 35 -7.10 -9.43 -20.77
N ARG A 36 -5.99 -9.14 -20.09
CA ARG A 36 -5.98 -8.74 -18.67
C ARG A 36 -6.05 -7.22 -18.52
N LEU A 37 -6.45 -6.76 -17.34
CA LEU A 37 -6.32 -5.36 -16.94
C LEU A 37 -4.85 -5.09 -16.56
N ASN A 38 -4.03 -4.67 -17.52
CA ASN A 38 -2.59 -4.54 -17.33
C ASN A 38 -2.17 -3.12 -16.96
N ILE A 39 -1.18 -2.99 -16.07
CA ILE A 39 -0.58 -1.66 -15.81
C ILE A 39 0.05 -1.05 -17.07
N ARG A 40 0.51 -1.87 -18.03
CA ARG A 40 1.06 -1.40 -19.33
C ARG A 40 0.07 -0.56 -20.15
N ASP A 41 -1.22 -0.67 -19.84
CA ASP A 41 -2.29 0.03 -20.53
C ASP A 41 -2.58 1.42 -19.89
N SER A 42 -2.00 1.70 -18.71
CA SER A 42 -2.11 2.98 -18.01
C SER A 42 -1.47 4.12 -18.79
N GLN A 43 -2.22 5.20 -18.99
CA GLN A 43 -1.72 6.39 -19.69
C GLN A 43 -0.93 7.31 -18.77
N ARG A 44 -1.13 7.21 -17.46
CA ARG A 44 -0.54 8.13 -16.46
C ARG A 44 0.56 7.51 -15.63
N THR A 45 0.51 6.20 -15.40
CA THR A 45 1.56 5.49 -14.65
C THR A 45 2.78 5.22 -15.53
N ILE A 46 2.60 5.24 -16.86
CA ILE A 46 3.63 4.97 -17.88
C ILE A 46 3.83 6.20 -18.77
N GLY A 47 3.69 7.41 -18.22
CA GLY A 47 3.63 8.65 -18.99
C GLY A 47 4.66 8.76 -20.11
N ALA A 48 4.23 9.37 -21.22
CA ALA A 48 4.83 9.47 -22.56
C ALA A 48 6.21 10.17 -22.67
N GLY A 49 7.07 10.07 -21.67
CA GLY A 49 8.40 10.70 -21.66
C GLY A 49 9.27 10.40 -20.44
N SER A 50 8.88 9.49 -19.54
CA SER A 50 9.81 9.03 -18.50
C SER A 50 10.82 8.05 -19.11
N LEU A 51 12.11 8.22 -18.79
CA LEU A 51 13.24 7.46 -19.33
C LEU A 51 13.16 5.93 -19.14
N ASN A 52 12.12 5.41 -18.47
CA ASN A 52 11.95 4.00 -18.12
C ASN A 52 10.50 3.49 -18.20
N GLY A 53 9.69 3.98 -19.14
CA GLY A 53 8.31 3.49 -19.37
C GLY A 53 8.22 1.96 -19.48
N ASP A 54 9.24 1.31 -20.05
CA ASP A 54 9.27 -0.14 -20.21
C ASP A 54 9.79 -0.92 -18.98
N ASN A 55 10.32 -0.24 -17.95
CA ASN A 55 11.12 -0.87 -16.87
C ASN A 55 10.94 -0.27 -15.46
N PHE A 56 9.87 0.49 -15.18
CA PHE A 56 9.65 1.07 -13.84
C PHE A 56 9.10 0.07 -12.80
N TYR A 57 8.41 -0.99 -13.25
CA TYR A 57 7.75 -1.96 -12.35
C TYR A 57 8.70 -2.56 -11.28
N PRO A 58 9.96 -2.93 -11.57
CA PRO A 58 10.91 -3.36 -10.55
C PRO A 58 11.10 -2.39 -9.37
N TYR A 59 10.87 -1.08 -9.58
CA TYR A 59 11.03 -0.03 -8.56
C TYR A 59 9.73 0.28 -7.83
N LEU A 60 8.59 0.29 -8.55
CA LEU A 60 7.26 0.62 -8.01
C LEU A 60 6.47 -0.58 -7.47
N THR A 61 6.74 -1.79 -7.96
CA THR A 61 6.04 -3.02 -7.55
C THR A 61 4.52 -2.87 -7.42
N GLY A 62 3.95 -3.11 -6.22
CA GLY A 62 2.51 -2.96 -5.96
C GLY A 62 2.01 -1.53 -6.15
N THR A 63 2.83 -0.52 -5.87
CA THR A 63 2.48 0.90 -6.03
C THR A 63 2.13 1.26 -7.46
N ALA A 64 2.72 0.58 -8.46
CA ALA A 64 2.29 0.75 -9.86
C ALA A 64 0.83 0.34 -10.07
N GLY A 65 0.39 -0.76 -9.45
CA GLY A 65 -1.00 -1.21 -9.49
C GLY A 65 -1.92 -0.19 -8.81
N SER A 66 -1.53 0.32 -7.64
CA SER A 66 -2.29 1.33 -6.90
C SER A 66 -2.48 2.62 -7.72
N LEU A 67 -1.42 3.13 -8.33
CA LEU A 67 -1.47 4.30 -9.22
C LEU A 67 -2.38 4.08 -10.43
N TYR A 68 -2.42 2.87 -10.99
CA TYR A 68 -3.32 2.56 -12.09
C TYR A 68 -4.77 2.45 -11.62
N ILE A 69 -5.03 1.88 -10.44
CA ILE A 69 -6.39 1.88 -9.85
C ILE A 69 -6.90 3.31 -9.67
N SER A 70 -6.06 4.23 -9.18
CA SER A 70 -6.42 5.67 -9.09
C SER A 70 -6.83 6.24 -10.44
N GLU A 71 -6.14 5.89 -11.53
CA GLU A 71 -6.49 6.31 -12.89
C GLU A 71 -7.82 5.71 -13.35
N LEU A 72 -8.05 4.41 -13.11
CA LEU A 72 -9.30 3.73 -13.46
C LEU A 72 -10.51 4.33 -12.73
N LEU A 73 -10.36 4.62 -11.44
CA LEU A 73 -11.43 5.19 -10.62
C LEU A 73 -11.81 6.61 -11.07
N GLN A 74 -10.89 7.39 -11.63
CA GLN A 74 -11.20 8.71 -12.21
C GLN A 74 -12.11 8.61 -13.43
N GLY A 75 -12.21 7.44 -14.07
CA GLY A 75 -13.18 7.14 -15.12
C GLY A 75 -14.53 6.61 -14.61
N ARG A 76 -14.77 6.60 -13.30
CA ARG A 76 -15.95 6.00 -12.66
C ARG A 76 -16.67 6.98 -11.72
N PRO A 77 -17.95 6.74 -11.36
CA PRO A 77 -18.61 7.48 -10.28
C PRO A 77 -17.92 7.21 -8.93
N THR A 78 -17.42 8.24 -8.26
CA THR A 78 -16.62 8.08 -7.02
C THR A 78 -17.18 8.82 -5.81
N GLU A 79 -18.15 9.72 -6.00
CA GLU A 79 -18.78 10.46 -4.91
C GLU A 79 -19.61 9.53 -4.02
N GLY A 80 -19.30 9.51 -2.72
CA GLY A 80 -19.95 8.62 -1.75
C GLY A 80 -19.67 7.13 -1.96
N ARG A 81 -18.62 6.79 -2.72
CA ARG A 81 -18.22 5.41 -3.03
C ARG A 81 -16.92 5.04 -2.35
N SER A 82 -16.70 3.74 -2.16
CA SER A 82 -15.47 3.19 -1.57
C SER A 82 -14.83 2.12 -2.45
N VAL A 83 -13.52 1.94 -2.27
CA VAL A 83 -12.69 0.98 -2.99
C VAL A 83 -11.96 0.08 -2.00
N CYS A 84 -12.02 -1.23 -2.24
CA CYS A 84 -11.17 -2.22 -1.63
C CYS A 84 -9.97 -2.50 -2.53
N VAL A 85 -8.77 -2.38 -1.97
CA VAL A 85 -7.51 -2.73 -2.65
C VAL A 85 -6.76 -3.74 -1.81
N PHE A 86 -6.40 -4.85 -2.43
CA PHE A 86 -5.62 -5.90 -1.80
C PHE A 86 -4.66 -6.56 -2.81
N GLN A 87 -3.91 -7.57 -2.38
CA GLN A 87 -2.84 -8.17 -3.18
C GLN A 87 -3.11 -9.65 -3.43
N TYR A 88 -2.52 -10.19 -4.49
CA TYR A 88 -2.70 -11.56 -4.98
C TYR A 88 -2.59 -12.69 -3.93
N ARG A 89 -1.91 -12.44 -2.80
CA ARG A 89 -1.81 -13.37 -1.67
C ARG A 89 -2.12 -12.74 -0.31
N LYS A 90 -2.59 -11.48 -0.28
CA LYS A 90 -2.89 -10.77 0.96
C LYS A 90 -4.27 -10.14 0.89
N LEU A 91 -5.01 -10.20 1.99
CA LEU A 91 -6.29 -9.53 2.16
C LEU A 91 -6.40 -8.95 3.57
N ILE A 92 -7.38 -8.11 3.81
CA ILE A 92 -7.71 -7.61 5.15
C ILE A 92 -8.95 -8.31 5.67
N SER A 93 -8.98 -8.71 6.93
CA SER A 93 -10.18 -9.27 7.55
C SER A 93 -10.65 -8.37 8.67
N SER A 94 -11.97 -8.15 8.79
CA SER A 94 -12.55 -7.45 9.95
C SER A 94 -12.48 -8.27 11.24
N THR A 95 -12.19 -9.57 11.13
CA THR A 95 -12.03 -10.49 12.26
C THR A 95 -10.67 -11.19 12.23
N ALA A 96 -10.19 -11.61 13.40
CA ALA A 96 -8.89 -12.25 13.55
C ALA A 96 -8.91 -13.71 13.04
N ILE A 97 -8.75 -13.89 11.72
CA ILE A 97 -8.67 -15.21 11.08
C ILE A 97 -7.22 -15.66 10.85
N GLY A 98 -6.98 -16.97 10.80
CA GLY A 98 -5.63 -17.53 10.68
C GLY A 98 -4.79 -17.40 11.95
N THR A 99 -3.47 -17.64 11.84
CA THR A 99 -2.52 -17.61 12.98
C THR A 99 -1.54 -16.45 12.85
N PRO A 100 -1.14 -15.74 13.92
CA PRO A 100 -0.11 -14.70 13.82
C PRO A 100 1.22 -15.26 13.28
N ALA A 101 1.87 -14.53 12.38
CA ALA A 101 3.20 -14.91 11.89
C ALA A 101 4.27 -14.66 12.96
N THR A 102 5.17 -15.62 13.15
CA THR A 102 6.23 -15.56 14.18
C THR A 102 7.20 -14.39 13.95
N ASN A 103 7.56 -14.13 12.69
CA ASN A 103 8.54 -13.11 12.31
C ASN A 103 7.92 -11.74 11.94
N TYR A 104 6.59 -11.66 11.85
CA TYR A 104 5.88 -10.41 11.55
C TYR A 104 4.50 -10.40 12.22
N PRO A 105 4.42 -10.12 13.54
CA PRO A 105 3.22 -10.32 14.35
C PRO A 105 1.95 -9.59 13.88
N PHE A 106 2.10 -8.55 13.07
CA PHE A 106 1.00 -7.78 12.47
C PHE A 106 0.35 -8.47 11.26
N MET A 107 0.92 -9.59 10.80
CA MET A 107 0.40 -10.42 9.72
C MET A 107 -0.13 -11.73 10.26
N ARG A 108 -1.28 -12.16 9.74
CA ARG A 108 -1.88 -13.45 10.03
C ARG A 108 -1.74 -14.38 8.84
N MET A 109 -1.36 -15.62 9.11
CA MET A 109 -1.14 -16.67 8.14
C MET A 109 -2.43 -17.45 7.96
N LEU A 110 -2.90 -17.51 6.72
CA LEU A 110 -4.00 -18.37 6.32
C LEU A 110 -3.43 -19.71 5.85
N GLY A 111 -3.99 -20.81 6.37
CA GLY A 111 -3.66 -22.15 5.90
C GLY A 111 -4.18 -22.38 4.49
N MET A 112 -3.49 -23.25 3.74
CA MET A 112 -3.93 -23.70 2.43
C MET A 112 -4.69 -25.03 2.53
N PRO A 113 -5.78 -25.24 1.75
CA PRO A 113 -6.34 -24.30 0.78
C PRO A 113 -7.22 -23.21 1.43
N PHE A 114 -7.16 -21.99 0.89
CA PHE A 114 -8.09 -20.90 1.20
C PHE A 114 -8.84 -20.55 -0.09
N GLY A 115 -10.01 -21.18 -0.27
CA GLY A 115 -10.77 -21.20 -1.52
C GLY A 115 -11.67 -19.97 -1.74
N LYS A 116 -12.34 -19.96 -2.91
CA LYS A 116 -13.19 -18.85 -3.37
C LYS A 116 -14.24 -18.41 -2.37
N GLU A 117 -14.91 -19.38 -1.73
CA GLU A 117 -15.99 -19.12 -0.78
C GLU A 117 -15.50 -18.39 0.46
N GLN A 118 -14.34 -18.77 1.00
CA GLN A 118 -13.75 -18.13 2.17
C GLN A 118 -13.29 -16.71 1.87
N VAL A 119 -12.76 -16.47 0.67
CA VAL A 119 -12.41 -15.12 0.20
C VAL A 119 -13.66 -14.28 -0.01
N ALA A 120 -14.69 -14.84 -0.66
CA ALA A 120 -15.97 -14.19 -0.85
C ALA A 120 -16.63 -13.81 0.49
N GLU A 121 -16.55 -14.69 1.49
CA GLU A 121 -17.07 -14.44 2.84
C GLU A 121 -16.34 -13.27 3.51
N VAL A 122 -15.01 -13.22 3.43
CA VAL A 122 -14.23 -12.10 3.98
C VAL A 122 -14.58 -10.78 3.29
N LEU A 123 -14.62 -10.76 1.95
CA LEU A 123 -14.95 -9.55 1.18
C LEU A 123 -16.40 -9.10 1.42
N ALA A 124 -17.35 -10.04 1.50
CA ALA A 124 -18.75 -9.76 1.82
C ALA A 124 -18.95 -9.25 3.25
N GLY A 125 -18.03 -9.58 4.16
CA GLY A 125 -18.02 -9.10 5.54
C GLY A 125 -17.61 -7.63 5.71
N TYR A 126 -17.17 -6.95 4.64
CA TYR A 126 -16.86 -5.52 4.71
C TYR A 126 -18.16 -4.71 4.75
N ALA A 127 -18.56 -4.31 5.95
CA ALA A 127 -19.70 -3.42 6.18
C ALA A 127 -19.26 -1.99 6.52
N THR A 128 -18.17 -1.51 5.92
CA THR A 128 -17.59 -0.18 6.17
C THR A 128 -16.94 0.37 4.90
N ASP A 129 -16.91 1.70 4.76
CA ASP A 129 -16.21 2.41 3.69
C ASP A 129 -14.74 2.72 4.05
N LEU A 130 -14.32 2.38 5.27
CA LEU A 130 -12.96 2.54 5.75
C LEU A 130 -12.55 1.32 6.58
N LEU A 131 -11.54 0.58 6.11
CA LEU A 131 -10.95 -0.55 6.83
C LEU A 131 -9.44 -0.58 6.57
N LEU A 132 -8.67 -0.30 7.62
CA LEU A 132 -7.23 -0.19 7.58
C LEU A 132 -6.58 -1.39 8.26
N PRO A 133 -5.42 -1.86 7.78
CA PRO A 133 -4.56 -2.76 8.53
C PRO A 133 -4.29 -2.20 9.92
N HIS A 134 -4.28 -3.08 10.93
CA HIS A 134 -3.96 -2.70 12.30
C HIS A 134 -2.66 -1.88 12.35
N PRO A 135 -2.72 -0.58 12.71
CA PRO A 135 -1.54 0.24 12.80
C PRO A 135 -0.63 -0.24 13.92
N PHE A 136 0.65 0.06 13.82
CA PHE A 136 1.61 -0.23 14.87
C PHE A 136 2.53 0.96 15.15
N ILE A 137 3.18 0.93 16.32
CA ILE A 137 4.09 1.99 16.77
C ILE A 137 5.53 1.64 16.38
N MET A 138 6.13 2.46 15.53
CA MET A 138 7.56 2.50 15.26
C MET A 138 8.26 3.28 16.37
N GLY A 139 8.89 2.56 17.30
CA GLY A 139 9.48 3.13 18.51
C GLY A 139 10.36 4.36 18.27
N GLU A 140 11.27 4.29 17.30
CA GLU A 140 12.28 5.31 16.97
C GLU A 140 11.80 6.31 15.90
N GLY A 141 10.58 6.16 15.39
CA GLY A 141 10.05 6.96 14.30
C GLY A 141 10.43 6.47 12.89
N MET A 142 9.78 7.05 11.89
CA MET A 142 9.80 6.61 10.51
C MET A 142 11.20 6.67 9.87
N LEU A 143 11.97 7.72 10.13
CA LEU A 143 13.31 7.88 9.55
C LEU A 143 14.28 6.80 10.06
N ALA A 144 14.31 6.57 11.38
CA ALA A 144 15.16 5.55 11.98
C ALA A 144 14.75 4.14 11.52
N GLN A 145 13.45 3.86 11.48
CA GLN A 145 12.93 2.59 10.98
C GLN A 145 13.35 2.34 9.52
N TYR A 146 13.26 3.36 8.67
CA TYR A 146 13.67 3.26 7.27
C TYR A 146 15.17 2.99 7.16
N ALA A 147 15.99 3.76 7.87
CA ALA A 147 17.45 3.64 7.85
C ALA A 147 17.97 2.28 8.33
N ALA A 148 17.23 1.62 9.23
CA ALA A 148 17.58 0.29 9.72
C ALA A 148 17.39 -0.84 8.68
N HIS A 149 16.57 -0.62 7.65
CA HIS A 149 16.18 -1.69 6.70
C HIS A 149 16.45 -1.35 5.22
N HIS A 150 16.67 -0.07 4.90
CA HIS A 150 16.75 0.44 3.53
C HIS A 150 17.78 1.57 3.42
N HIS A 151 18.18 1.91 2.20
CA HIS A 151 19.11 3.03 1.99
C HIS A 151 18.45 4.39 2.32
N ILE A 152 18.87 5.00 3.43
CA ILE A 152 18.38 6.31 3.87
C ILE A 152 18.56 7.41 2.80
N ALA A 153 19.57 7.31 1.93
CA ALA A 153 19.79 8.27 0.86
C ALA A 153 18.60 8.36 -0.11
N ASP A 154 17.97 7.22 -0.47
CA ASP A 154 16.77 7.21 -1.30
C ASP A 154 15.59 7.89 -0.59
N PHE A 155 15.44 7.65 0.71
CA PHE A 155 14.37 8.25 1.52
C PHE A 155 14.49 9.78 1.61
N LEU A 156 15.71 10.28 1.84
CA LEU A 156 15.99 11.71 1.91
C LEU A 156 15.78 12.40 0.56
N LEU A 157 16.21 11.77 -0.53
CA LEU A 157 16.01 12.28 -1.89
C LEU A 157 14.52 12.34 -2.25
N LEU A 158 13.77 11.25 -2.03
CA LEU A 158 12.33 11.22 -2.29
C LEU A 158 11.56 12.22 -1.41
N THR A 159 11.98 12.40 -0.15
CA THR A 159 11.40 13.43 0.73
C THR A 159 11.70 14.84 0.21
N ARG A 160 12.92 15.08 -0.31
CA ARG A 160 13.26 16.35 -0.94
C ARG A 160 12.37 16.65 -2.14
N ILE A 161 12.18 15.66 -3.02
CA ILE A 161 11.26 15.78 -4.16
C ILE A 161 9.83 16.04 -3.68
N ALA A 162 9.37 15.38 -2.61
CA ALA A 162 8.04 15.62 -2.04
C ALA A 162 7.83 17.07 -1.57
N ILE A 163 8.88 17.72 -1.06
CA ILE A 163 8.85 19.14 -0.69
C ILE A 163 8.83 20.02 -1.95
N ASP A 164 9.71 19.75 -2.91
CA ASP A 164 9.78 20.53 -4.15
C ASP A 164 8.47 20.43 -4.97
N ARG A 165 7.75 19.30 -4.86
CA ARG A 165 6.41 19.06 -5.42
C ARG A 165 5.25 19.50 -4.54
N GLN A 166 5.52 20.17 -3.42
CA GLN A 166 4.53 20.72 -2.50
C GLN A 166 3.56 19.67 -1.91
N VAL A 167 3.98 18.40 -1.87
CA VAL A 167 3.21 17.30 -1.26
C VAL A 167 3.40 17.31 0.25
N LEU A 168 4.62 17.62 0.69
CA LEU A 168 4.99 17.92 2.07
C LEU A 168 5.41 19.37 2.18
N HIS A 169 4.96 20.07 3.23
CA HIS A 169 5.51 21.39 3.55
C HIS A 169 6.83 21.24 4.33
N ALA A 170 7.77 22.18 4.14
CA ALA A 170 9.07 22.12 4.80
C ALA A 170 8.97 22.11 6.35
N SER A 171 7.94 22.74 6.91
CA SER A 171 7.69 22.74 8.36
C SER A 171 7.19 21.40 8.90
N GLU A 172 6.76 20.47 8.04
CA GLU A 172 6.22 19.17 8.44
C GLU A 172 7.27 18.06 8.41
N ILE A 173 8.49 18.33 7.95
CA ILE A 173 9.53 17.32 7.77
C ILE A 173 9.88 16.61 9.08
N THR A 174 10.04 17.38 10.17
CA THR A 174 10.35 16.82 11.49
C THR A 174 9.22 15.92 11.99
N THR A 175 7.96 16.31 11.74
CA THR A 175 6.78 15.51 12.04
C THR A 175 6.70 14.24 11.20
N PHE A 176 6.96 14.33 9.89
CA PHE A 176 6.97 13.17 8.99
C PHE A 176 8.05 12.16 9.39
N PHE A 177 9.30 12.60 9.58
CA PHE A 177 10.39 11.73 10.02
C PHE A 177 10.19 11.16 11.42
N GLY A 178 9.59 11.94 12.32
CA GLY A 178 9.25 11.54 13.68
C GLY A 178 7.94 10.78 13.81
N THR A 179 7.22 10.49 12.71
CA THR A 179 5.97 9.74 12.76
C THR A 179 6.22 8.33 13.28
N ARG A 180 5.47 7.93 14.32
CA ARG A 180 5.60 6.64 15.01
C ARG A 180 4.42 5.73 14.71
N LEU A 181 3.21 6.26 14.63
CA LEU A 181 2.04 5.49 14.20
C LEU A 181 2.19 5.19 12.71
N PHE A 182 2.12 3.92 12.34
CA PHE A 182 2.28 3.48 10.96
C PHE A 182 1.18 2.51 10.57
N VAL A 183 0.56 2.76 9.42
CA VAL A 183 -0.43 1.89 8.78
C VAL A 183 0.29 1.05 7.74
N PRO A 184 0.49 -0.26 7.96
CA PRO A 184 1.10 -1.14 6.96
C PRO A 184 0.36 -1.06 5.62
N GLY A 185 1.09 -0.97 4.51
CA GLY A 185 0.51 -0.78 3.18
C GLY A 185 -0.02 0.63 2.89
N GLY A 186 -0.07 1.54 3.87
CA GLY A 186 -0.56 2.91 3.69
C GLY A 186 -1.96 2.94 3.06
N ILE A 187 -2.11 3.73 1.98
CA ILE A 187 -3.36 3.80 1.21
C ILE A 187 -3.54 2.62 0.22
N GLU A 188 -2.53 1.77 0.06
CA GLU A 188 -2.44 0.77 -1.01
C GLU A 188 -3.00 -0.60 -0.61
N PHE A 189 -3.48 -0.74 0.62
CA PHE A 189 -3.98 -2.01 1.15
C PHE A 189 -5.06 -1.78 2.21
N GLY A 190 -6.33 -2.05 1.87
CA GLY A 190 -7.47 -1.78 2.75
C GLY A 190 -8.75 -1.41 1.98
N VAL A 191 -9.73 -0.89 2.70
CA VAL A 191 -10.95 -0.27 2.15
C VAL A 191 -10.90 1.22 2.44
N PHE A 192 -11.18 2.05 1.43
CA PHE A 192 -11.09 3.51 1.55
C PHE A 192 -12.20 4.21 0.75
N PRO A 193 -12.66 5.40 1.18
CA PRO A 193 -13.43 6.27 0.31
C PRO A 193 -12.63 6.58 -0.98
N CYS A 194 -13.28 6.49 -2.15
CA CYS A 194 -12.60 6.67 -3.43
C CYS A 194 -11.89 8.03 -3.53
N ILE A 195 -12.52 9.10 -3.04
CA ILE A 195 -11.95 10.46 -3.05
C ILE A 195 -10.65 10.53 -2.23
N LEU A 196 -10.61 9.88 -1.07
CA LEU A 196 -9.42 9.81 -0.24
C LEU A 196 -8.29 9.02 -0.93
N TYR A 197 -8.63 7.85 -1.48
CA TYR A 197 -7.69 6.98 -2.19
C TYR A 197 -7.04 7.69 -3.39
N ILE A 198 -7.86 8.28 -4.27
CA ILE A 198 -7.40 9.05 -5.43
C ILE A 198 -6.57 10.25 -4.96
N GLY A 199 -7.08 11.03 -4.00
CA GLY A 199 -6.43 12.24 -3.53
C GLY A 199 -5.01 11.99 -3.01
N ILE A 200 -4.79 10.92 -2.25
CA ILE A 200 -3.46 10.57 -1.74
C ILE A 200 -2.53 10.07 -2.86
N LEU A 201 -3.01 9.19 -3.75
CA LEU A 201 -2.16 8.64 -4.82
C LEU A 201 -1.79 9.68 -5.89
N GLU A 202 -2.68 10.63 -6.18
CA GLU A 202 -2.34 11.72 -7.11
C GLU A 202 -1.33 12.71 -6.52
N ARG A 203 -1.21 12.81 -5.20
CA ARG A 203 -0.10 13.52 -4.54
C ARG A 203 1.21 12.74 -4.65
N LEU A 204 1.16 11.41 -4.65
CA LEU A 204 2.35 10.58 -4.77
C LEU A 204 2.94 10.61 -6.19
N ARG A 205 2.09 10.60 -7.23
CA ARG A 205 2.49 10.52 -8.64
C ARG A 205 3.61 11.49 -9.06
N PRO A 206 3.52 12.82 -8.85
CA PRO A 206 4.57 13.74 -9.30
C PRO A 206 5.93 13.51 -8.64
N ILE A 207 5.97 12.91 -7.44
CA ILE A 207 7.23 12.56 -6.76
C ILE A 207 7.90 11.41 -7.49
N LEU A 208 7.13 10.37 -7.78
CA LEU A 208 7.62 9.17 -8.45
C LEU A 208 8.04 9.48 -9.89
N ASP A 209 7.26 10.30 -10.60
CA ASP A 209 7.58 10.73 -11.96
C ASP A 209 8.89 11.51 -12.01
N GLU A 210 9.12 12.46 -11.09
CA GLU A 210 10.39 13.17 -11.02
C GLU A 210 11.55 12.23 -10.69
N PHE A 211 11.38 11.33 -9.72
CA PHE A 211 12.42 10.38 -9.37
C PHE A 211 12.78 9.51 -10.58
N LEU A 212 11.80 8.88 -11.22
CA LEU A 212 12.03 7.98 -12.36
C LEU A 212 12.59 8.70 -13.60
N ALA A 213 12.34 10.00 -13.74
CA ALA A 213 12.88 10.79 -14.84
C ALA A 213 14.34 11.21 -14.66
N ARG A 214 14.86 11.24 -13.42
CA ARG A 214 16.15 11.89 -13.11
C ARG A 214 17.08 11.07 -12.22
N HIS A 215 16.58 10.02 -11.61
CA HIS A 215 17.25 9.29 -10.54
C HIS A 215 17.03 7.78 -10.68
N LEU A 216 17.87 7.04 -9.97
CA LEU A 216 17.74 5.60 -9.75
C LEU A 216 17.91 5.33 -8.25
N PRO A 217 17.32 4.25 -7.72
CA PRO A 217 17.62 3.80 -6.36
C PRO A 217 19.13 3.57 -6.18
N VAL A 218 19.63 3.66 -4.95
CA VAL A 218 21.05 3.41 -4.65
C VAL A 218 21.53 2.04 -5.18
N GLU A 219 20.69 1.00 -5.05
CA GLU A 219 20.97 -0.34 -5.57
C GLU A 219 19.90 -0.79 -6.59
N PRO A 220 19.95 -0.31 -7.84
CA PRO A 220 18.86 -0.50 -8.82
C PRO A 220 18.72 -1.94 -9.33
N HIS A 221 19.74 -2.78 -9.14
CA HIS A 221 19.75 -4.18 -9.55
C HIS A 221 19.53 -5.16 -8.38
N HIS A 222 19.53 -4.68 -7.14
CA HIS A 222 19.34 -5.53 -5.97
C HIS A 222 17.87 -5.96 -5.86
N GLY A 223 17.59 -7.26 -5.65
CA GLY A 223 16.22 -7.80 -5.68
C GLY A 223 15.24 -7.14 -4.69
N TYR A 224 15.73 -6.77 -3.51
CA TYR A 224 14.97 -6.07 -2.46
C TYR A 224 15.09 -4.53 -2.50
N GLN A 225 16.31 -3.99 -2.35
CA GLN A 225 16.59 -2.54 -2.24
C GLN A 225 16.20 -1.69 -3.46
N ARG A 226 16.12 -2.28 -4.67
CA ARG A 226 15.62 -1.54 -5.84
C ARG A 226 14.19 -0.98 -5.66
N ARG A 227 13.43 -1.49 -4.69
CA ARG A 227 12.03 -1.09 -4.43
C ARG A 227 11.89 0.16 -3.56
N ALA A 228 12.94 0.97 -3.46
CA ALA A 228 12.96 2.18 -2.63
C ALA A 228 11.73 3.08 -2.80
N LEU A 229 11.24 3.24 -4.04
CA LEU A 229 10.04 4.04 -4.32
C LEU A 229 8.78 3.44 -3.68
N SER A 230 8.62 2.11 -3.73
CA SER A 230 7.49 1.41 -3.09
C SER A 230 7.56 1.55 -1.57
N PHE A 231 8.76 1.44 -0.99
CA PHE A 231 8.94 1.61 0.45
C PHE A 231 8.64 3.04 0.87
N PHE A 232 9.13 4.03 0.15
CA PHE A 232 8.79 5.44 0.38
C PHE A 232 7.29 5.70 0.24
N ALA A 233 6.65 5.17 -0.80
CA ALA A 233 5.21 5.31 -1.02
C ALA A 233 4.39 4.81 0.17
N GLU A 234 4.74 3.64 0.72
CA GLU A 234 4.07 3.11 1.93
C GLU A 234 4.18 4.07 3.13
N ARG A 235 5.37 4.67 3.34
CA ARG A 235 5.62 5.64 4.43
C ARG A 235 4.86 6.93 4.22
N LEU A 236 4.99 7.53 3.04
CA LEU A 236 4.35 8.80 2.73
C LEU A 236 2.83 8.65 2.75
N THR A 237 2.28 7.62 2.11
CA THR A 237 0.82 7.44 2.06
C THR A 237 0.24 7.05 3.42
N SER A 238 0.97 6.32 4.27
CA SER A 238 0.60 6.13 5.67
C SER A 238 0.54 7.48 6.40
N TYR A 239 1.56 8.33 6.29
CA TYR A 239 1.56 9.65 6.95
C TYR A 239 0.41 10.54 6.47
N LEU A 240 0.19 10.61 5.15
CA LEU A 240 -0.91 11.38 4.57
C LEU A 240 -2.26 10.85 5.02
N LEU A 241 -2.45 9.53 5.04
CA LEU A 241 -3.68 8.90 5.52
C LEU A 241 -3.97 9.29 6.98
N LEU A 242 -2.99 9.21 7.87
CA LEU A 242 -3.15 9.63 9.27
C LEU A 242 -3.57 11.10 9.38
N LYS A 243 -2.98 11.98 8.56
CA LYS A 243 -3.31 13.41 8.53
C LYS A 243 -4.75 13.65 8.04
N GLU A 244 -5.16 13.02 6.95
CA GLU A 244 -6.53 13.16 6.41
C GLU A 244 -7.58 12.61 7.39
N LEU A 245 -7.24 11.58 8.17
CA LEU A 245 -8.11 11.02 9.21
C LEU A 245 -8.08 11.80 10.53
N GLY A 246 -7.18 12.78 10.67
CA GLY A 246 -6.97 13.52 11.92
C GLY A 246 -6.40 12.67 13.06
N TRP A 247 -5.67 11.59 12.75
CA TRP A 247 -5.08 10.68 13.73
C TRP A 247 -3.71 11.17 14.21
N PRO A 248 -3.34 10.94 15.48
CA PRO A 248 -2.05 11.36 15.99
C PRO A 248 -0.90 10.53 15.39
N VAL A 249 0.02 11.21 14.73
CA VAL A 249 1.20 10.58 14.12
C VAL A 249 2.18 9.99 15.14
N SER A 250 2.10 10.40 16.41
CA SER A 250 2.90 9.86 17.52
C SER A 250 2.35 8.56 18.09
N GLY A 251 1.08 8.23 17.80
CA GLY A 251 0.33 7.17 18.47
C GLY A 251 -0.22 7.54 19.86
N ALA A 252 -0.15 8.82 20.24
CA ALA A 252 -0.66 9.33 21.51
C ALA A 252 -1.46 10.62 21.29
N ASN A 253 -2.45 10.87 22.14
CA ASN A 253 -3.20 12.12 22.15
C ASN A 253 -2.28 13.32 22.47
N ALA A 254 -2.78 14.54 22.23
CA ALA A 254 -2.00 15.76 22.47
C ALA A 254 -1.61 15.98 23.94
N ASP A 255 -2.35 15.39 24.87
CA ASP A 255 -2.08 15.36 26.31
C ASP A 255 -1.13 14.23 26.74
N GLY A 256 -0.69 13.39 25.80
CA GLY A 256 0.21 12.27 26.03
C GLY A 256 -0.48 10.97 26.44
N SER A 257 -1.81 10.91 26.54
CA SER A 257 -2.51 9.65 26.79
C SER A 257 -2.46 8.72 25.57
N ASP A 258 -2.61 7.42 25.77
CA ASP A 258 -2.74 6.47 24.68
C ASP A 258 -3.92 6.83 23.78
N TRP A 259 -3.70 6.81 22.47
CA TRP A 259 -4.76 7.06 21.50
C TRP A 259 -5.47 5.75 21.16
N GLU A 260 -6.80 5.74 21.28
CA GLU A 260 -7.63 4.59 20.96
C GLU A 260 -7.96 4.56 19.47
N LEU A 261 -7.55 3.46 18.81
CA LEU A 261 -7.89 3.16 17.43
C LEU A 261 -9.41 2.96 17.30
N PRO A 262 -10.11 3.58 16.34
CA PRO A 262 -11.53 3.33 16.09
C PRO A 262 -11.74 1.87 15.62
N PRO A 263 -12.19 0.93 16.47
CA PRO A 263 -12.07 -0.50 16.23
C PRO A 263 -12.84 -0.96 14.97
N GLN A 264 -13.92 -0.26 14.61
CA GLN A 264 -14.71 -0.52 13.42
C GLN A 264 -13.97 -0.26 12.10
N ASN A 265 -12.89 0.53 12.14
CA ASN A 265 -12.08 0.87 10.96
C ASN A 265 -10.78 0.06 10.89
N ILE A 266 -10.57 -0.89 11.81
CA ILE A 266 -9.31 -1.64 11.90
C ILE A 266 -9.54 -3.11 11.56
N GLY A 267 -8.71 -3.63 10.67
CA GLY A 267 -8.70 -5.02 10.26
C GLY A 267 -7.34 -5.70 10.46
N TYR A 268 -7.37 -7.01 10.30
CA TYR A 268 -6.21 -7.88 10.41
C TYR A 268 -5.65 -8.15 9.01
N MET A 269 -4.36 -7.87 8.81
CA MET A 269 -3.70 -8.29 7.58
C MET A 269 -3.60 -9.81 7.58
N CYS A 270 -4.01 -10.42 6.48
CA CYS A 270 -3.89 -11.85 6.27
C CYS A 270 -3.07 -12.10 5.01
N THR A 271 -2.27 -13.17 5.01
CA THR A 271 -1.55 -13.65 3.84
C THR A 271 -1.62 -15.16 3.79
N LEU A 272 -1.70 -15.74 2.60
CA LEU A 272 -1.45 -17.17 2.48
C LEU A 272 0.05 -17.45 2.56
N SER A 273 0.39 -18.64 3.05
CA SER A 273 1.73 -19.21 2.96
C SER A 273 1.67 -20.70 2.71
N GLU A 274 2.61 -21.17 1.90
CA GLU A 274 2.80 -22.61 1.64
C GLU A 274 3.25 -23.36 2.90
N ASN A 275 4.00 -22.71 3.79
CA ASN A 275 4.66 -23.36 4.94
C ASN A 275 4.26 -22.75 6.30
N GLY A 276 3.25 -21.87 6.32
CA GLY A 276 2.85 -21.15 7.55
C GLY A 276 3.81 -20.03 7.97
N GLU A 277 4.89 -19.78 7.22
CA GLU A 277 5.83 -18.68 7.48
C GLU A 277 5.59 -17.50 6.54
N TYR A 278 5.73 -16.28 7.06
CA TYR A 278 5.70 -15.09 6.24
C TYR A 278 7.05 -14.89 5.53
N ARG A 279 7.05 -14.96 4.20
CA ARG A 279 8.24 -14.65 3.38
C ARG A 279 8.50 -13.14 3.39
N THR A 280 9.37 -12.69 4.29
CA THR A 280 10.02 -11.39 4.18
C THR A 280 11.07 -11.47 3.07
N PHE A 281 10.80 -10.83 1.92
CA PHE A 281 11.86 -10.65 0.92
C PHE A 281 13.04 -9.90 1.56
N GLY A 282 14.27 -10.33 1.33
CA GLY A 282 15.47 -9.61 1.77
C GLY A 282 16.17 -10.11 3.04
N HIS A 283 15.61 -11.08 3.76
CA HIS A 283 16.39 -11.84 4.74
C HIS A 283 16.83 -13.18 4.11
N PRO A 284 18.14 -13.47 4.01
CA PRO A 284 18.55 -14.86 3.88
C PRO A 284 18.09 -15.58 5.16
N GLY A 285 17.41 -16.71 5.00
CA GLY A 285 17.17 -17.63 6.12
C GLY A 285 18.48 -18.14 6.70
#